data_AF-A0A7K8DJ52-F1
#
_entry.id   AF-A0A7K8DJ52-F1
#
_cell.length_a   1.000
_cell.length_b   1.000
_cell.length_c   1.000
_cell.angle_alpha   90.00
_cell.angle_beta   90.00
_cell.angle_gamma   90.00
#
_symmetry.space_group_name_H-M   'P 1'
#
loop_
_entity.id
_entity.type
_entity.pdbx_description
1 polymer ?
#
loop_
_entity_poly.entity_id
_entity_poly.type
_entity_poly.pdbx_seq_one_letter_code
_entity_poly.pdbx_strand_id
1 'polypeptide(L)'
;MWPCLLLALALLGTVPASHPAPCQLQGVPAGEAPRLRYTVVKKLRTYSAAQRYCQDVYRGQLASVHSAARNQELQKLARTHTILAPWIGAVTSCKMGQWESHWEDSSPWNYANWAPIHPCHAFTTCTTLSTRDGLWRSRFCFQLRPFICQY
;
A
#
# COMPACT_ATOMS: atom_id res chain seq x y z
N MET A 1 35.47 40.10 61.53
CA MET A 1 34.65 40.64 62.64
C MET A 1 33.66 41.64 62.05
N TRP A 2 32.37 41.35 62.13
CA TRP A 2 31.24 42.21 61.67
C TRP A 2 31.00 43.37 62.66
N PRO A 3 30.28 44.49 62.34
CA PRO A 3 28.83 44.54 61.99
C PRO A 3 28.46 45.54 60.84
N CYS A 4 27.39 45.34 60.04
CA CYS A 4 25.95 45.69 60.18
C CYS A 4 25.67 47.18 60.45
N LEU A 5 24.72 47.94 59.89
CA LEU A 5 23.60 47.88 58.91
C LEU A 5 23.22 49.38 58.67
N LEU A 6 22.68 49.86 57.55
CA LEU A 6 21.26 50.08 57.28
C LEU A 6 21.12 51.04 56.08
N LEU A 7 20.18 50.77 55.17
CA LEU A 7 19.07 51.65 54.75
C LEU A 7 18.56 51.28 53.35
N ALA A 8 17.24 51.16 53.25
CA ALA A 8 16.48 50.83 52.06
C ALA A 8 16.31 52.03 51.12
N LEU A 9 16.17 51.78 49.81
CA LEU A 9 14.99 52.17 49.00
C LEU A 9 15.15 51.84 47.50
N ALA A 10 14.01 51.45 46.93
CA ALA A 10 13.60 51.47 45.52
C ALA A 10 14.32 50.54 44.53
N LEU A 11 13.54 49.78 43.75
CA LEU A 11 13.12 50.19 42.41
C LEU A 11 12.14 49.18 41.79
N LEU A 12 11.24 49.70 40.98
CA LEU A 12 10.17 49.02 40.25
C LEU A 12 10.67 47.78 39.48
N GLY A 13 10.23 46.60 39.92
CA GLY A 13 10.37 45.37 39.13
C GLY A 13 9.25 45.30 38.09
N THR A 14 9.62 45.38 36.82
CA THR A 14 8.72 45.27 35.67
C THR A 14 8.11 43.88 35.59
N VAL A 15 6.78 43.82 35.38
CA VAL A 15 6.07 42.57 35.10
C VAL A 15 6.54 42.05 33.73
N PRO A 16 7.05 40.81 33.60
CA PRO A 16 7.33 40.26 32.28
C PRO A 16 5.99 39.89 31.62
N ALA A 17 5.72 40.50 30.47
CA ALA A 17 4.60 40.12 29.61
C ALA A 17 4.81 38.68 29.11
N SER A 18 4.08 37.73 29.69
CA SER A 18 4.00 36.37 29.15
C SER A 18 3.15 36.40 27.87
N HIS A 19 3.82 36.28 26.73
CA HIS A 19 3.16 36.02 25.46
C HIS A 19 2.33 34.73 25.55
N PRO A 20 1.10 34.69 25.02
CA PRO A 20 0.35 33.45 24.91
C PRO A 20 1.07 32.52 23.91
N ALA A 21 1.34 31.29 24.33
CA ALA A 21 1.96 30.28 23.49
C ALA A 21 1.06 29.96 22.28
N PRO A 22 1.62 29.80 21.07
CA PRO A 22 0.85 29.33 19.92
C PRO A 22 0.38 27.90 20.18
N CYS A 23 -0.91 27.65 19.92
CA CYS A 23 -1.52 26.32 19.96
C CYS A 23 -0.64 25.32 19.20
N GLN A 24 0.09 24.49 19.94
CA GLN A 24 0.79 23.36 19.37
C GLN A 24 -0.28 22.38 18.90
N LEU A 25 -0.51 22.34 17.58
CA LEU A 25 -1.16 21.20 16.96
C LEU A 25 -0.31 19.98 17.33
N GLN A 26 -0.77 19.20 18.30
CA GLN A 26 -0.23 17.88 18.57
C GLN A 26 -0.22 17.13 17.24
N GLY A 27 0.98 16.84 16.74
CA GLY A 27 1.15 16.03 15.55
C GLY A 27 0.40 14.73 15.79
N VAL A 28 -0.62 14.50 14.97
CA VAL A 28 -1.25 13.19 14.86
C VAL A 28 -0.11 12.20 14.61
N PRO A 29 0.12 11.19 15.46
CA PRO A 29 1.12 10.18 15.15
C PRO A 29 0.76 9.61 13.78
N ALA A 30 1.74 9.59 12.87
CA ALA A 30 1.58 9.16 11.49
C ALA A 30 0.63 7.97 11.45
N GLY A 31 -0.60 8.21 10.98
CA GLY A 31 -1.72 7.31 11.18
C GLY A 31 -1.31 5.92 10.78
N GLU A 32 -1.41 4.98 11.72
CA GLU A 32 -1.08 3.59 11.48
C GLU A 32 -1.90 3.13 10.28
N ALA A 33 -1.21 2.83 9.17
CA ALA A 33 -1.85 2.48 7.92
C ALA A 33 -2.88 1.37 8.19
N PRO A 34 -4.09 1.44 7.62
CA PRO A 34 -5.12 0.44 7.86
C PRO A 34 -4.54 -0.97 7.66
N ARG A 35 -4.83 -1.87 8.61
CA ARG A 35 -4.42 -3.28 8.51
C ARG A 35 -5.15 -3.94 7.34
N LEU A 36 -4.53 -3.88 6.16
CA LEU A 36 -4.96 -4.58 4.96
C LEU A 36 -5.02 -6.10 5.21
N ARG A 37 -6.16 -6.70 4.92
CA ARG A 37 -6.36 -8.16 4.95
C ARG A 37 -6.31 -8.70 3.53
N TYR A 38 -5.92 -9.97 3.41
CA TYR A 38 -5.82 -10.66 2.14
C TYR A 38 -6.48 -12.03 2.21
N THR A 39 -7.09 -12.44 1.11
CA THR A 39 -7.66 -13.78 0.99
C THR A 39 -7.45 -14.35 -0.41
N VAL A 40 -7.15 -15.64 -0.49
CA VAL A 40 -6.98 -16.35 -1.76
C VAL A 40 -8.29 -17.04 -2.10
N VAL A 41 -8.92 -16.62 -3.19
CA VAL A 41 -10.14 -17.23 -3.70
C VAL A 41 -9.77 -18.31 -4.73
N LYS A 42 -10.10 -19.57 -4.42
CA LYS A 42 -9.78 -20.73 -5.28
C LYS A 42 -10.66 -20.83 -6.53
N LYS A 43 -11.76 -20.07 -6.60
CA LYS A 43 -12.68 -20.06 -7.76
C LYS A 43 -11.92 -19.56 -8.99
N LEU A 44 -12.07 -20.26 -10.12
CA LEU A 44 -11.45 -19.84 -11.38
C LEU A 44 -12.34 -18.79 -12.05
N ARG A 45 -11.76 -17.61 -12.31
CA ARG A 45 -12.44 -16.47 -12.93
C ARG A 45 -11.51 -15.76 -13.91
N THR A 46 -12.11 -15.11 -14.91
CA THR A 46 -11.41 -14.10 -15.72
C THR A 46 -10.99 -12.95 -14.82
N TYR A 47 -10.03 -12.15 -15.25
CA TYR A 47 -9.52 -11.04 -14.45
C TYR A 47 -10.63 -10.08 -14.00
N SER A 48 -11.49 -9.64 -14.93
CA SER A 48 -12.60 -8.73 -14.63
C SER A 48 -13.64 -9.34 -13.70
N ALA A 49 -13.93 -10.64 -13.83
CA ALA A 49 -14.85 -11.33 -12.92
C ALA A 49 -14.22 -11.55 -11.53
N ALA A 50 -12.91 -11.72 -11.44
CA ALA A 50 -12.18 -11.79 -10.18
C ALA A 50 -12.18 -10.43 -9.44
N GLN A 51 -11.94 -9.34 -10.15
CA GLN A 51 -12.04 -7.97 -9.60
C GLN A 51 -13.43 -7.70 -9.03
N ARG A 52 -14.48 -7.97 -9.80
CA ARG A 52 -15.88 -7.84 -9.32
C ARG A 52 -16.15 -8.72 -8.11
N TYR A 53 -15.64 -9.95 -8.09
CA TYR A 53 -15.80 -10.82 -6.91
C TYR A 53 -15.19 -10.20 -5.66
N CYS A 54 -13.99 -9.61 -5.74
CA CYS A 54 -13.38 -8.94 -4.60
C CYS A 54 -14.22 -7.75 -4.11
N GLN A 55 -14.78 -6.97 -5.04
CA GLN A 55 -15.66 -5.84 -4.75
C GLN A 55 -16.98 -6.26 -4.11
N ASP A 56 -17.62 -7.30 -4.65
CA ASP A 56 -18.95 -7.73 -4.22
C ASP A 56 -18.91 -8.51 -2.90
N VAL A 57 -17.93 -9.40 -2.73
CA VAL A 57 -17.89 -10.35 -1.60
C VAL A 57 -17.10 -9.80 -0.42
N TYR A 58 -16.01 -9.07 -0.67
CA TYR A 58 -15.12 -8.58 0.38
C TYR A 58 -15.14 -7.06 0.55
N ARG A 59 -15.91 -6.33 -0.28
CA ARG A 59 -15.87 -4.86 -0.33
C ARG A 59 -14.45 -4.34 -0.55
N GLY A 60 -13.69 -5.09 -1.33
CA GLY A 60 -12.28 -4.89 -1.58
C GLY A 60 -11.96 -4.94 -3.07
N GLN A 61 -10.71 -5.24 -3.37
CA GLN A 61 -10.17 -5.21 -4.73
C GLN A 61 -9.19 -6.35 -4.93
N LEU A 62 -8.78 -6.65 -6.16
CA LEU A 62 -7.62 -7.50 -6.38
C LEU A 62 -6.39 -6.87 -5.72
N ALA A 63 -5.55 -7.71 -5.11
CA ALA A 63 -4.46 -7.26 -4.26
C ALA A 63 -3.42 -6.42 -5.03
N SER A 64 -3.09 -5.24 -4.49
CA SER A 64 -1.92 -4.45 -4.87
C SER A 64 -0.71 -4.85 -4.02
N VAL A 65 0.49 -4.56 -4.53
CA VAL A 65 1.74 -4.97 -3.87
C VAL A 65 2.73 -3.81 -3.87
N HIS A 66 3.08 -3.33 -2.69
CA HIS A 66 3.90 -2.13 -2.50
C HIS A 66 5.28 -2.39 -1.88
N SER A 67 5.64 -3.66 -1.66
CA SER A 67 6.95 -4.03 -1.12
C SER A 67 7.30 -5.49 -1.37
N ALA A 68 8.59 -5.80 -1.32
CA ALA A 68 9.07 -7.18 -1.40
C ALA A 68 8.54 -8.06 -0.25
N ALA A 69 8.45 -7.50 0.96
CA ALA A 69 7.87 -8.20 2.11
C ALA A 69 6.41 -8.58 1.87
N ARG A 70 5.61 -7.65 1.34
CA ARG A 70 4.21 -7.92 0.99
C ARG A 70 4.11 -8.96 -0.13
N ASN A 71 4.96 -8.88 -1.15
CA ASN A 71 4.98 -9.86 -2.22
C ASN A 71 5.26 -11.29 -1.71
N GLN A 72 6.24 -11.43 -0.82
CA GLN A 72 6.59 -12.72 -0.22
C GLN A 72 5.46 -13.27 0.66
N GLU A 73 4.79 -12.41 1.42
CA GLU A 73 3.62 -12.80 2.23
C GLU A 73 2.50 -13.36 1.34
N LEU A 74 2.13 -12.63 0.28
CA LEU A 74 1.09 -13.07 -0.66
C LEU A 74 1.48 -14.34 -1.41
N GLN A 75 2.76 -14.51 -1.75
CA GLN A 75 3.27 -15.75 -2.33
C GLN A 75 3.09 -16.93 -1.38
N LYS A 76 3.49 -16.78 -0.11
CA LYS A 76 3.34 -17.84 0.90
C LYS A 76 1.86 -18.18 1.11
N LEU A 77 1.00 -17.16 1.21
CA LEU A 77 -0.45 -17.35 1.33
C LEU A 77 -1.03 -18.07 0.11
N ALA A 78 -0.64 -17.70 -1.11
CA ALA A 78 -1.12 -18.35 -2.33
C ALA A 78 -0.68 -19.82 -2.43
N ARG A 79 0.57 -20.13 -2.07
CA ARG A 79 1.12 -21.50 -2.06
C ARG A 79 0.30 -22.47 -1.22
N THR A 80 -0.28 -22.02 -0.10
CA THR A 80 -1.08 -22.88 0.78
C THR A 80 -2.49 -23.13 0.25
N HIS A 81 -2.94 -22.36 -0.75
CA HIS A 81 -4.31 -22.40 -1.27
C HIS A 81 -4.43 -22.93 -2.70
N THR A 82 -3.41 -22.73 -3.53
CA THR A 82 -3.47 -23.06 -4.97
C THR A 82 -2.09 -23.37 -5.55
N ILE A 83 -2.05 -24.30 -6.51
CA ILE A 83 -0.88 -24.54 -7.37
C ILE A 83 -0.83 -23.57 -8.57
N LEU A 84 -1.99 -23.07 -9.01
CA LEU A 84 -2.09 -22.12 -10.12
C LEU A 84 -1.74 -20.73 -9.63
N ALA A 85 -1.00 -19.98 -10.46
CA ALA A 85 -0.66 -18.58 -10.22
C ALA A 85 -1.95 -17.71 -10.19
N PRO A 86 -2.31 -17.12 -9.04
CA PRO A 86 -3.50 -16.30 -8.93
C PRO A 86 -3.34 -14.92 -9.58
N TRP A 87 -4.46 -14.31 -9.95
CA TRP A 87 -4.53 -12.89 -10.30
C TRP A 87 -4.17 -12.01 -9.10
N ILE A 88 -3.43 -10.93 -9.37
CA ILE A 88 -3.24 -9.76 -8.51
C ILE A 88 -3.71 -8.50 -9.25
N GLY A 89 -3.92 -7.39 -8.56
CA GLY A 89 -4.61 -6.20 -9.06
C GLY A 89 -3.86 -5.36 -10.09
N ALA A 90 -2.81 -5.89 -10.74
CA ALA A 90 -2.04 -5.16 -11.74
C ALA A 90 -2.53 -5.43 -13.17
N VAL A 91 -2.69 -4.35 -13.93
CA VAL A 91 -2.98 -4.35 -15.37
C VAL A 91 -1.89 -3.60 -16.10
N THR A 92 -1.41 -4.13 -17.23
CA THR A 92 -0.53 -3.42 -18.16
C THR A 92 -1.31 -3.08 -19.42
N SER A 93 -1.38 -1.80 -19.77
CA SER A 93 -2.15 -1.29 -20.92
C SER A 93 -1.41 -0.14 -21.61
N CYS A 94 -1.70 0.09 -22.90
CA CYS A 94 -1.18 1.24 -23.62
C CYS A 94 -2.09 2.46 -23.43
N LYS A 95 -1.58 3.53 -22.81
CA LYS A 95 -2.27 4.82 -22.68
C LYS A 95 -1.43 5.90 -23.36
N MET A 96 -2.06 6.68 -24.23
CA MET A 96 -1.39 7.76 -24.99
C MET A 96 -0.09 7.31 -25.70
N GLY A 97 -0.09 6.08 -26.24
CA GLY A 97 1.08 5.52 -26.94
C GLY A 97 2.19 4.98 -26.02
N GLN A 98 2.00 4.99 -24.70
CA GLN A 98 2.95 4.47 -23.72
C GLN A 98 2.38 3.26 -22.98
N TRP A 99 3.18 2.21 -22.86
CA TRP A 99 2.83 1.04 -22.06
C TRP A 99 3.09 1.32 -20.59
N GLU A 100 2.04 1.23 -19.78
CA GLU A 100 2.11 1.44 -18.35
C GLU A 100 1.41 0.33 -17.59
N SER A 101 1.94 0.03 -16.40
CA SER A 101 1.29 -0.85 -15.44
C SER A 101 0.70 -0.04 -14.30
N HIS A 102 -0.51 -0.40 -13.87
CA HIS A 102 -1.22 0.28 -12.80
C HIS A 102 -2.00 -0.72 -11.96
N TRP A 103 -2.32 -0.32 -10.73
CA TRP A 103 -3.17 -1.10 -9.83
C TRP A 103 -4.64 -0.72 -10.00
N GLU A 104 -5.52 -1.70 -9.90
CA GLU A 104 -6.99 -1.52 -9.90
C GLU A 104 -7.46 -0.61 -8.76
N ASP A 105 -6.77 -0.64 -7.61
CA ASP A 105 -7.07 0.20 -6.44
C ASP A 105 -6.56 1.64 -6.54
N SER A 106 -5.99 2.01 -7.69
CA SER A 106 -5.42 3.34 -7.95
C SER A 106 -4.29 3.72 -6.98
N SER A 107 -3.74 2.75 -6.25
CA SER A 107 -2.56 2.97 -5.41
C SER A 107 -1.30 3.26 -6.26
N PRO A 108 -0.26 3.88 -5.68
CA PRO A 108 0.95 4.20 -6.42
C PRO A 108 1.67 2.95 -6.98
N TRP A 109 2.13 3.05 -8.24
CA TRP A 109 3.01 2.04 -8.85
C TRP A 109 4.46 2.22 -8.36
N ASN A 110 4.74 1.79 -7.13
CA ASN A 110 6.03 2.00 -6.44
C ASN A 110 6.85 0.71 -6.22
N TYR A 111 6.34 -0.44 -6.65
CA TYR A 111 7.02 -1.72 -6.53
C TYR A 111 6.65 -2.62 -7.70
N ALA A 112 7.62 -3.37 -8.20
CA ALA A 112 7.43 -4.35 -9.26
C ALA A 112 8.28 -5.59 -9.01
N ASN A 113 7.72 -6.78 -9.24
CA ASN A 113 8.44 -8.04 -9.15
C ASN A 113 8.29 -8.89 -10.42
N TRP A 114 8.42 -8.25 -11.58
CA TRP A 114 8.24 -8.91 -12.88
C TRP A 114 9.26 -10.03 -13.12
N ALA A 115 8.79 -11.12 -13.71
CA ALA A 115 9.68 -12.10 -14.30
C ALA A 115 10.42 -11.50 -15.52
N PRO A 116 11.57 -12.06 -15.94
CA PRO A 116 12.21 -11.66 -17.18
C PRO A 116 11.23 -11.63 -18.35
N ILE A 117 11.34 -10.63 -19.22
CA ILE A 117 10.49 -10.45 -20.43
C ILE A 117 9.03 -10.03 -20.09
N HIS A 118 8.76 -9.66 -18.83
CA HIS A 118 7.49 -9.09 -18.40
C HIS A 118 7.66 -7.65 -17.86
N PRO A 119 6.61 -6.81 -17.95
CA PRO A 119 5.32 -7.10 -18.56
C PRO A 119 5.39 -7.10 -20.10
N CYS A 120 4.41 -7.73 -20.74
CA CYS A 120 4.32 -7.75 -22.19
C CYS A 120 3.74 -6.42 -22.70
N HIS A 121 4.51 -5.68 -23.51
CA HIS A 121 4.16 -4.37 -24.06
C HIS A 121 3.63 -4.46 -25.51
N ALA A 122 2.82 -5.47 -25.81
CA ALA A 122 2.27 -5.69 -27.16
C ALA A 122 0.73 -5.58 -27.21
N PHE A 123 0.06 -5.94 -26.11
CA PHE A 123 -1.38 -5.89 -25.94
C PHE A 123 -1.70 -5.76 -24.44
N THR A 124 -2.93 -5.36 -24.11
CA THR A 124 -3.35 -5.26 -22.71
C THR A 124 -3.26 -6.61 -22.02
N THR A 125 -2.54 -6.67 -20.91
CA THR A 125 -2.35 -7.88 -20.11
C THR A 125 -2.70 -7.68 -18.65
N CYS A 126 -3.07 -8.79 -18.02
CA CYS A 126 -3.40 -8.86 -16.61
C CYS A 126 -2.34 -9.67 -15.89
N THR A 127 -2.17 -9.41 -14.59
CA THR A 127 -0.99 -9.88 -13.86
C THR A 127 -1.28 -11.03 -12.93
N THR A 128 -0.47 -12.08 -13.05
CA THR A 128 -0.48 -13.20 -12.11
C THR A 128 0.74 -13.18 -11.20
N LEU A 129 0.55 -13.52 -9.92
CA LEU A 129 1.64 -13.80 -8.99
C LEU A 129 1.97 -15.29 -9.03
N SER A 130 3.20 -15.64 -9.37
CA SER A 130 3.61 -17.05 -9.37
C SER A 130 3.79 -17.56 -7.95
N THR A 131 3.12 -18.66 -7.64
CA THR A 131 3.29 -19.35 -6.37
C THR A 131 4.66 -20.00 -6.24
N ARG A 132 5.45 -20.19 -7.30
CA ARG A 132 6.76 -20.85 -7.22
C ARG A 132 7.90 -19.91 -6.89
N ASP A 133 8.03 -18.82 -7.63
CA ASP A 133 9.16 -17.87 -7.53
C ASP A 133 8.72 -16.49 -7.03
N GLY A 134 7.41 -16.22 -6.95
CA GLY A 134 6.87 -14.95 -6.48
C GLY A 134 6.93 -13.87 -7.55
N LEU A 135 7.43 -14.20 -8.74
CA LEU A 135 7.56 -13.28 -9.86
C LEU A 135 6.22 -13.11 -10.58
N TRP A 136 6.01 -11.90 -11.07
CA TRP A 136 4.79 -11.50 -11.76
C TRP A 136 4.90 -11.81 -13.25
N ARG A 137 3.80 -12.28 -13.83
CA ARG A 137 3.73 -12.62 -15.26
C ARG A 137 2.46 -12.07 -15.88
N SER A 138 2.63 -11.44 -17.03
CA SER A 138 1.55 -11.03 -17.92
C SER A 138 0.81 -12.24 -18.48
N ARG A 139 -0.52 -12.19 -18.44
CA ARG A 139 -1.41 -13.20 -19.01
C ARG A 139 -2.56 -12.51 -19.72
N PHE A 140 -3.16 -13.21 -20.69
CA PHE A 140 -4.41 -12.78 -21.30
C PHE A 140 -5.50 -12.71 -20.22
N CYS A 141 -6.16 -11.56 -20.13
CA CYS A 141 -7.13 -11.25 -19.07
C CYS A 141 -8.34 -12.19 -19.03
N PHE A 142 -8.63 -12.89 -20.13
CA PHE A 142 -9.71 -13.86 -20.26
C PHE A 142 -9.35 -15.26 -19.73
N GLN A 143 -8.12 -15.49 -19.27
CA GLN A 143 -7.76 -16.76 -18.65
C GLN A 143 -8.50 -16.96 -17.32
N LEU A 144 -8.93 -18.19 -17.05
CA LEU A 144 -9.56 -18.55 -15.78
C LEU A 144 -8.48 -18.89 -14.75
N ARG A 145 -8.41 -18.14 -13.65
CA ARG A 145 -7.40 -18.34 -12.59
C ARG A 145 -8.01 -18.08 -11.21
N PRO A 146 -7.43 -18.65 -10.13
CA PRO A 146 -7.68 -18.17 -8.78
C PRO A 146 -7.19 -16.72 -8.65
N PHE A 147 -7.50 -16.07 -7.54
CA PHE A 147 -7.17 -14.66 -7.36
C PHE A 147 -7.02 -14.28 -5.89
N ILE A 148 -6.29 -13.19 -5.64
CA ILE A 148 -6.08 -12.65 -4.30
C ILE A 148 -6.86 -11.36 -4.16
N CYS A 149 -7.78 -11.30 -3.20
CA CYS A 149 -8.45 -10.06 -2.83
C CYS A 149 -7.72 -9.39 -1.65
N GLN A 150 -7.75 -8.07 -1.62
CA GLN A 150 -7.39 -7.23 -0.47
C GLN A 150 -8.61 -6.43 -0.01
N TYR A 151 -8.74 -6.19 1.30
CA TYR A 151 -9.84 -5.46 1.93
C TYR A 151 -9.52 -5.06 3.37
#